data_AF-A0A939UHF1-F1
#
_entry.id   AF-A0A939UHF1-F1
#
_cell.length_a   1.000
_cell.length_b   1.000
_cell.length_c   1.000
_cell.angle_alpha   90.00
_cell.angle_beta   90.00
_cell.angle_gamma   90.00
#
_symmetry.space_group_name_H-M   'P 1'
#
loop_
_entity.id
_entity.type
_entity.pdbx_description
1 polymer ?
#
loop_
_entity_poly.entity_id
_entity_poly.type
_entity_poly.pdbx_seq_one_letter_code
_entity_poly.pdbx_strand_id
1 'polypeptide(L)'
;MDKKNSSYVVGRDQLYTDKFKTEILPCLPAFCRDFFVGINMNTTVLTRYNYGMDLRVFFYYLTESDGPFYGKDPTKIDLDDMNAITSRDIERYLAFLGGYESPISKVYQQDSASSKARKFSSVRALFRYLYNNEMIDQNVTLRVSMPKIRDKAIIRLDDDEVSDV
;
A
#
# COMPACT_ATOMS: atom_id res chain seq x y z
N MET A 1 -4.72 15.77 32.01
CA MET A 1 -4.76 14.87 30.84
C MET A 1 -5.91 15.31 29.94
N ASP A 2 -5.58 15.77 28.74
CA ASP A 2 -6.41 16.61 27.87
C ASP A 2 -7.56 15.87 27.19
N LYS A 3 -8.80 16.13 27.64
CA LYS A 3 -10.04 15.65 26.99
C LYS A 3 -10.16 16.05 25.52
N LYS A 4 -9.56 17.18 25.12
CA LYS A 4 -9.58 17.67 23.72
C LYS A 4 -8.81 16.74 22.79
N ASN A 5 -7.62 16.30 23.18
CA ASN A 5 -6.74 15.48 22.32
C ASN A 5 -7.31 14.06 22.11
N SER A 6 -8.00 13.52 23.12
CA SER A 6 -8.69 12.23 23.02
C SER A 6 -9.87 12.24 22.03
N SER A 7 -10.63 13.34 21.95
CA SER A 7 -11.79 13.44 21.04
C SER A 7 -11.37 13.51 19.56
N TYR A 8 -10.28 14.22 19.25
CA TYR A 8 -9.77 14.33 17.88
C TYR A 8 -9.21 13.00 17.37
N VAL A 9 -8.46 12.27 18.20
CA VAL A 9 -7.89 10.96 17.84
C VAL A 9 -9.00 9.93 17.59
N VAL A 10 -10.03 9.89 18.45
CA VAL A 10 -11.19 8.99 18.26
C VAL A 10 -11.95 9.32 16.97
N GLY A 11 -12.19 10.60 16.68
CA GLY A 11 -12.87 11.00 15.44
C GLY A 11 -12.07 10.65 14.17
N ARG A 12 -10.74 10.81 14.21
CA ARG A 12 -9.85 10.45 13.11
C ARG A 12 -9.82 8.95 12.87
N ASP A 13 -9.69 8.15 13.93
CA ASP A 13 -9.62 6.71 13.82
C ASP A 13 -10.97 6.12 13.37
N GLN A 14 -12.09 6.72 13.78
CA GLN A 14 -13.41 6.39 13.24
C GLN A 14 -13.49 6.68 11.73
N LEU A 15 -13.08 7.89 11.31
CA LEU A 15 -13.07 8.28 9.90
C LEU A 15 -12.28 7.30 9.01
N TYR A 16 -11.04 6.98 9.40
CA TYR A 16 -10.24 6.06 8.60
C TYR A 16 -10.74 4.61 8.68
N THR A 17 -11.35 4.21 9.78
CA THR A 17 -12.01 2.89 9.88
C THR A 17 -13.17 2.80 8.88
N ASP A 18 -13.98 3.84 8.79
CA ASP A 18 -15.12 3.88 7.87
C ASP A 18 -14.64 3.90 6.42
N LYS A 19 -13.73 4.82 6.06
CA LYS A 19 -13.12 4.85 4.72
C LYS A 19 -12.47 3.52 4.33
N PHE A 20 -11.74 2.90 5.26
CA PHE A 20 -11.12 1.61 5.00
C PHE A 20 -12.15 0.53 4.66
N LYS A 21 -13.28 0.48 5.39
CA LYS A 21 -14.34 -0.50 5.16
C LYS A 21 -15.13 -0.24 3.88
N THR A 22 -15.42 1.02 3.55
CA THR A 22 -16.33 1.38 2.46
C THR A 22 -15.60 1.63 1.14
N GLU A 23 -14.38 2.16 1.16
CA GLU A 23 -13.67 2.59 -0.06
C GLU A 23 -12.50 1.67 -0.43
N ILE A 24 -11.90 0.97 0.54
CA ILE A 24 -10.64 0.24 0.34
C ILE A 24 -10.87 -1.27 0.28
N LEU A 25 -11.42 -1.87 1.36
CA LEU A 25 -11.64 -3.33 1.41
C LEU A 25 -12.45 -3.90 0.22
N PRO A 26 -13.48 -3.21 -0.32
CA PRO A 26 -14.22 -3.74 -1.48
C PRO A 26 -13.39 -3.80 -2.77
N CYS A 27 -12.29 -3.04 -2.85
CA CYS A 27 -11.41 -2.98 -4.01
C CYS A 27 -10.23 -3.96 -3.93
N LEU A 28 -10.17 -4.81 -2.89
CA LEU A 28 -9.08 -5.76 -2.66
C LEU A 28 -9.58 -7.20 -2.77
N PRO A 29 -8.69 -8.16 -3.09
CA PRO A 29 -8.98 -9.59 -2.97
C PRO A 29 -9.54 -9.99 -1.61
N ALA A 30 -10.40 -11.00 -1.60
CA ALA A 30 -11.09 -11.45 -0.39
C ALA A 30 -10.14 -11.80 0.75
N PHE A 31 -9.02 -12.49 0.45
CA PHE A 31 -8.01 -12.89 1.43
C PHE A 31 -7.32 -11.71 2.13
N CYS A 32 -7.39 -10.49 1.58
CA CYS A 32 -6.84 -9.30 2.23
C CYS A 32 -7.57 -9.00 3.54
N ARG A 33 -8.85 -9.39 3.68
CA ARG A 33 -9.59 -9.21 4.94
C ARG A 33 -8.89 -9.92 6.10
N ASP A 34 -8.47 -11.16 5.88
CA ASP A 34 -7.77 -11.97 6.88
C ASP A 34 -6.42 -11.36 7.23
N PHE A 35 -5.68 -10.90 6.23
CA PHE A 35 -4.44 -10.13 6.44
C PHE A 35 -4.66 -8.93 7.38
N PHE A 36 -5.67 -8.10 7.13
CA PHE A 36 -5.94 -6.92 7.94
C PHE A 36 -6.42 -7.24 9.36
N VAL A 37 -7.17 -8.33 9.54
CA VAL A 37 -7.53 -8.87 10.86
C VAL A 37 -6.27 -9.32 11.59
N GLY A 38 -5.39 -10.09 10.92
CA GLY A 38 -4.17 -10.64 11.48
C GLY A 38 -3.16 -9.57 11.95
N ILE A 39 -3.11 -8.41 11.30
CA ILE A 39 -2.22 -7.30 11.72
C ILE A 39 -2.89 -6.29 12.66
N ASN A 40 -4.18 -6.42 12.96
CA ASN A 40 -4.98 -5.40 13.66
C ASN A 40 -4.40 -5.04 15.05
N MET A 41 -3.99 -6.05 15.82
CA MET A 41 -3.45 -5.86 17.18
C MET A 41 -2.12 -5.11 17.21
N ASN A 42 -1.39 -5.09 16.08
CA ASN A 42 0.00 -4.64 16.02
C ASN A 42 0.17 -3.39 15.15
N THR A 43 -0.93 -2.84 14.63
CA THR A 43 -0.92 -1.70 13.71
C THR A 43 -1.97 -0.67 14.12
N THR A 44 -1.77 0.58 13.71
CA THR A 44 -2.79 1.62 13.89
C THR A 44 -3.83 1.57 12.78
N VAL A 45 -4.99 2.20 12.98
CA VAL A 45 -6.02 2.34 11.93
C VAL A 45 -5.44 3.00 10.68
N LEU A 46 -4.67 4.08 10.86
CA LEU A 46 -4.04 4.80 9.75
C LEU A 46 -3.03 3.92 8.99
N THR A 47 -2.25 3.10 9.70
CA THR A 47 -1.34 2.14 9.08
C THR A 47 -2.09 1.15 8.20
N ARG A 48 -3.20 0.57 8.69
CA ARG A 48 -4.03 -0.36 7.90
C ARG A 48 -4.66 0.31 6.69
N TYR A 49 -5.18 1.51 6.86
CA TYR A 49 -5.70 2.30 5.74
C TYR A 49 -4.64 2.54 4.66
N ASN A 50 -3.44 2.98 5.05
CA ASN A 50 -2.33 3.23 4.13
C ASN A 50 -1.85 1.94 3.44
N TYR A 51 -1.79 0.81 4.15
CA TYR A 51 -1.49 -0.48 3.55
C TYR A 51 -2.54 -0.86 2.51
N GLY A 52 -3.83 -0.69 2.80
CA GLY A 52 -4.90 -0.96 1.84
C GLY A 52 -4.83 -0.08 0.58
N MET A 53 -4.51 1.21 0.73
CA MET A 53 -4.29 2.12 -0.39
C MET A 53 -3.14 1.67 -1.29
N ASP A 54 -2.04 1.21 -0.69
CA ASP A 54 -0.88 0.72 -1.44
C ASP A 54 -1.17 -0.61 -2.13
N LEU A 55 -1.83 -1.54 -1.44
CA LEU A 55 -2.23 -2.82 -1.99
C LEU A 55 -3.21 -2.66 -3.15
N ARG A 56 -4.12 -1.67 -3.10
CA ARG A 56 -5.00 -1.36 -4.23
C ARG A 56 -4.22 -1.00 -5.50
N VAL A 57 -3.14 -0.23 -5.36
CA VAL A 57 -2.25 0.08 -6.49
C VAL A 57 -1.48 -1.15 -6.96
N PHE A 58 -1.05 -2.01 -6.04
CA PHE A 58 -0.38 -3.26 -6.39
C PHE A 58 -1.28 -4.23 -7.17
N PHE A 59 -2.49 -4.51 -6.68
CA PHE A 59 -3.44 -5.39 -7.38
C PHE A 59 -3.90 -4.80 -8.72
N TYR A 60 -4.04 -3.48 -8.81
CA TYR A 60 -4.28 -2.82 -10.09
C TYR A 60 -3.13 -3.05 -11.09
N TYR A 61 -1.87 -2.85 -10.66
CA TYR A 61 -0.71 -3.15 -11.50
C TYR A 61 -0.73 -4.59 -12.01
N LEU A 62 -1.06 -5.56 -11.16
CA LEU A 62 -1.04 -6.97 -11.52
C LEU A 62 -1.97 -7.29 -12.71
N THR A 63 -3.01 -6.49 -12.91
CA THR A 63 -4.03 -6.70 -13.94
C THR A 63 -3.96 -5.71 -15.10
N GLU A 64 -3.04 -4.74 -15.04
CA GLU A 64 -2.82 -3.77 -16.12
C GLU A 64 -1.96 -4.35 -17.25
N SER A 65 -1.82 -3.61 -18.36
CA SER A 65 -1.21 -4.10 -19.63
C SER A 65 0.14 -4.80 -19.48
N ASP A 66 0.95 -4.38 -18.52
CA ASP A 66 2.28 -4.95 -18.24
C ASP A 66 2.31 -5.85 -16.99
N GLY A 67 1.15 -6.16 -16.44
CA GLY A 67 0.94 -7.02 -15.28
C GLY A 67 0.84 -8.50 -15.65
N PRO A 68 1.24 -9.42 -14.74
CA PRO A 68 1.20 -10.86 -14.99
C PRO A 68 -0.21 -11.44 -15.20
N PHE A 69 -1.25 -10.72 -14.78
CA PHE A 69 -2.65 -11.16 -14.86
C PHE A 69 -3.51 -10.17 -15.65
N TYR A 70 -2.95 -9.61 -16.73
CA TYR A 70 -3.62 -8.64 -17.57
C TYR A 70 -5.07 -9.00 -17.90
N GLY A 71 -5.98 -8.05 -17.69
CA GLY A 71 -7.40 -8.19 -17.99
C GLY A 71 -8.23 -8.92 -16.93
N LYS A 72 -7.60 -9.48 -15.88
CA LYS A 72 -8.33 -9.99 -14.70
C LYS A 72 -8.86 -8.80 -13.87
N ASP A 73 -9.94 -9.00 -13.14
CA ASP A 73 -10.41 -8.00 -12.16
C ASP A 73 -9.48 -8.05 -10.93
N PRO A 74 -8.92 -6.91 -10.44
CA PRO A 74 -8.06 -6.86 -9.26
C PRO A 74 -8.65 -7.54 -8.01
N THR A 75 -9.98 -7.50 -7.85
CA THR A 75 -10.70 -8.11 -6.71
C THR A 75 -10.81 -9.63 -6.83
N LYS A 76 -10.54 -10.17 -8.03
CA LYS A 76 -10.60 -11.60 -8.34
C LYS A 76 -9.23 -12.28 -8.30
N ILE A 77 -8.17 -11.54 -7.97
CA ILE A 77 -6.87 -12.13 -7.68
C ILE A 77 -7.03 -13.12 -6.51
N ASP A 78 -6.54 -14.33 -6.67
CA ASP A 78 -6.63 -15.42 -5.68
C ASP A 78 -5.25 -15.84 -5.16
N LEU A 79 -5.19 -16.87 -4.32
CA LEU A 79 -3.93 -17.35 -3.73
C LEU A 79 -3.03 -18.05 -4.77
N ASP A 80 -3.61 -18.66 -5.80
CA ASP A 80 -2.84 -19.31 -6.87
C ASP A 80 -2.14 -18.26 -7.74
N ASP A 81 -2.83 -17.16 -8.05
CA ASP A 81 -2.19 -16.00 -8.67
C ASP A 81 -1.05 -15.46 -7.79
N MET A 82 -1.27 -15.33 -6.48
CA MET A 82 -0.24 -14.84 -5.56
C MET A 82 1.00 -15.76 -5.53
N ASN A 83 0.80 -17.08 -5.64
CA ASN A 83 1.87 -18.07 -5.78
C ASN A 83 2.59 -17.99 -7.14
N ALA A 84 1.89 -17.60 -8.20
CA ALA A 84 2.46 -17.44 -9.53
C ALA A 84 3.31 -16.17 -9.70
N ILE A 85 3.17 -15.18 -8.81
CA ILE A 85 3.95 -13.93 -8.85
C ILE A 85 5.44 -14.23 -8.65
N THR A 86 6.27 -13.74 -9.58
CA THR A 86 7.73 -13.90 -9.49
C THR A 86 8.40 -12.65 -8.91
N SER A 87 9.66 -12.76 -8.50
CA SER A 87 10.47 -11.60 -8.11
C SER A 87 10.62 -10.57 -9.24
N ARG A 88 10.61 -11.03 -10.50
CA ARG A 88 10.66 -10.15 -11.68
C ARG A 88 9.40 -9.30 -11.80
N ASP A 89 8.24 -9.85 -11.46
CA ASP A 89 6.98 -9.10 -11.50
C ASP A 89 6.94 -8.04 -10.39
N ILE A 90 7.52 -8.34 -9.22
CA ILE A 90 7.73 -7.33 -8.17
C ILE A 90 8.71 -6.23 -8.63
N GLU A 91 9.79 -6.55 -9.35
CA GLU A 91 10.69 -5.54 -9.91
C GLU A 91 9.97 -4.66 -10.95
N ARG A 92 9.16 -5.26 -11.82
CA ARG A 92 8.33 -4.56 -12.79
C ARG A 92 7.30 -3.67 -12.12
N TYR A 93 6.68 -4.10 -11.01
CA TYR A 93 5.83 -3.26 -10.19
C TYR A 93 6.56 -1.99 -9.73
N LEU A 94 7.79 -2.13 -9.19
CA LEU A 94 8.57 -0.97 -8.75
C LEU A 94 8.95 -0.03 -9.91
N ALA A 95 9.13 -0.57 -11.11
CA ALA A 95 9.32 0.21 -12.33
C ALA A 95 8.02 0.93 -12.74
N PHE A 96 6.87 0.25 -12.72
CA PHE A 96 5.53 0.79 -13.01
C PHE A 96 5.20 2.01 -12.13
N LEU A 97 5.59 1.99 -10.85
CA LEU A 97 5.44 3.16 -9.96
C LEU A 97 6.24 4.40 -10.44
N GLY A 98 7.12 4.27 -11.43
CA GLY A 98 7.80 5.39 -12.07
C GLY A 98 6.92 6.24 -12.99
N GLY A 99 5.72 5.77 -13.33
CA GLY A 99 4.77 6.50 -14.15
C GLY A 99 3.54 5.66 -14.43
N TYR A 100 2.41 6.00 -13.81
CA TYR A 100 1.17 5.25 -13.95
C TYR A 100 -0.06 6.14 -13.72
N GLU A 101 -1.20 5.77 -14.31
CA GLU A 101 -2.48 6.36 -13.90
C GLU A 101 -2.97 5.68 -12.62
N SER A 102 -3.21 6.46 -11.57
CA SER A 102 -3.63 5.90 -10.29
C SER A 102 -5.05 5.34 -10.37
N PRO A 103 -5.30 4.10 -9.92
CA PRO A 103 -6.65 3.52 -9.88
C PRO A 103 -7.54 4.21 -8.85
N ILE A 104 -6.95 5.05 -7.98
CA ILE A 104 -7.62 5.75 -6.89
C ILE A 104 -7.99 7.16 -7.33
N SER A 105 -7.00 7.95 -7.76
CA SER A 105 -7.21 9.36 -8.10
C SER A 105 -7.54 9.60 -9.57
N LYS A 106 -7.35 8.61 -10.46
CA LYS A 106 -7.50 8.75 -11.92
C LYS A 106 -6.63 9.86 -12.51
N VAL A 107 -5.48 10.07 -11.88
CA VAL A 107 -4.48 11.08 -12.28
C VAL A 107 -3.16 10.36 -12.44
N TYR A 108 -2.38 10.79 -13.43
CA TYR A 108 -1.02 10.31 -13.64
C TYR A 108 -0.13 10.63 -12.43
N GLN A 109 0.57 9.63 -11.93
CA GLN A 109 1.46 9.72 -10.79
C GLN A 109 2.85 9.17 -11.15
N GLN A 110 3.86 9.80 -10.57
CA GLN A 110 5.24 9.32 -10.56
C GLN A 110 5.72 9.26 -9.12
N ASP A 111 5.87 8.05 -8.59
CA ASP A 111 6.24 7.86 -7.19
C ASP A 111 7.71 8.18 -6.95
N SER A 112 7.95 8.97 -5.90
CA SER A 112 9.28 9.16 -5.34
C SER A 112 9.86 7.84 -4.80
N ALA A 113 11.18 7.77 -4.60
CA ALA A 113 11.83 6.60 -3.99
C ALA A 113 11.21 6.23 -2.61
N SER A 114 10.83 7.23 -1.81
CA SER A 114 10.15 7.02 -0.52
C SER A 114 8.74 6.44 -0.70
N SER A 115 7.98 6.95 -1.67
CA SER A 115 6.65 6.42 -2.00
C SER A 115 6.72 4.97 -2.49
N LYS A 116 7.70 4.64 -3.34
CA LYS A 116 7.97 3.27 -3.79
C LYS A 116 8.35 2.35 -2.63
N ALA A 117 9.24 2.79 -1.75
CA ALA A 117 9.64 2.02 -0.56
C ALA A 117 8.45 1.76 0.38
N ARG A 118 7.60 2.76 0.61
CA ARG A 118 6.38 2.63 1.42
C ARG A 118 5.40 1.61 0.81
N LYS A 119 5.09 1.74 -0.49
CA LYS A 119 4.23 0.80 -1.22
C LYS A 119 4.79 -0.62 -1.20
N PHE A 120 6.09 -0.78 -1.43
CA PHE A 120 6.74 -2.08 -1.37
C PHE A 120 6.72 -2.68 0.05
N SER A 121 6.79 -1.86 1.09
CA SER A 121 6.67 -2.32 2.48
C SER A 121 5.28 -2.91 2.75
N SER A 122 4.22 -2.31 2.21
CA SER A 122 2.85 -2.83 2.29
C SER A 122 2.71 -4.18 1.57
N VAL A 123 3.31 -4.31 0.37
CA VAL A 123 3.37 -5.59 -0.38
C VAL A 123 4.14 -6.66 0.39
N ARG A 124 5.32 -6.32 0.93
CA ARG A 124 6.13 -7.23 1.77
C ARG A 124 5.36 -7.71 3.01
N ALA A 125 4.60 -6.83 3.66
CA ALA A 125 3.80 -7.19 4.81
C ALA A 125 2.72 -8.22 4.46
N LEU A 126 2.05 -8.04 3.31
CA LEU A 126 1.07 -9.00 2.79
C LEU A 126 1.71 -10.36 2.49
N PHE A 127 2.77 -10.40 1.67
CA PHE A 127 3.45 -11.66 1.33
C PHE A 127 4.00 -12.39 2.57
N ARG A 128 4.53 -11.64 3.55
CA ARG A 128 4.97 -12.22 4.83
C ARG A 128 3.81 -12.84 5.59
N TYR A 129 2.67 -12.17 5.65
CA TYR A 129 1.48 -12.72 6.30
C TYR A 129 1.02 -14.00 5.60
N LEU A 130 0.84 -13.96 4.27
CA LEU A 130 0.36 -15.12 3.51
C LEU A 130 1.30 -16.33 3.68
N TYR A 131 2.61 -16.10 3.59
CA TYR A 131 3.61 -17.16 3.77
C TYR A 131 3.62 -17.72 5.19
N ASN A 132 3.60 -16.86 6.21
CA ASN A 132 3.63 -17.32 7.61
C ASN A 132 2.36 -18.06 8.04
N ASN A 133 1.25 -17.88 7.31
CA ASN A 133 -0.01 -18.60 7.54
C ASN A 133 -0.21 -19.72 6.51
N GLU A 134 0.84 -20.16 5.81
CA GLU A 134 0.82 -21.29 4.87
C GLU A 134 -0.20 -21.13 3.72
N MET A 135 -0.54 -19.89 3.38
CA MET A 135 -1.48 -19.57 2.30
C MET A 135 -0.80 -19.48 0.92
N ILE A 136 0.52 -19.31 0.91
CA ILE A 136 1.38 -19.31 -0.27
C ILE A 136 2.68 -20.06 0.03
N ASP A 137 3.31 -20.63 -0.99
CA ASP A 137 4.47 -21.51 -0.85
C ASP A 137 5.77 -20.75 -0.64
N GLN A 138 5.88 -19.53 -1.19
CA GLN A 138 7.12 -18.75 -1.18
C GLN A 138 6.86 -17.26 -0.99
N ASN A 139 7.71 -16.61 -0.20
CA ASN A 139 7.77 -15.16 -0.13
C ASN A 139 8.79 -14.60 -1.13
N VAL A 140 8.35 -14.31 -2.36
CA VAL A 140 9.22 -13.79 -3.43
C VAL A 140 9.75 -12.37 -3.17
N THR A 141 9.12 -11.61 -2.27
CA THR A 141 9.52 -10.23 -1.96
C THR A 141 10.87 -10.15 -1.23
N LEU A 142 11.33 -11.25 -0.64
CA LEU A 142 12.66 -11.37 -0.03
C LEU A 142 13.80 -11.33 -1.06
N ARG A 143 13.50 -11.64 -2.34
CA ARG A 143 14.48 -11.65 -3.43
C ARG A 143 14.66 -10.28 -4.10
N VAL A 144 13.82 -9.30 -3.77
CA VAL A 144 13.85 -7.97 -4.38
C VAL A 144 14.39 -6.94 -3.40
N SER A 145 15.36 -6.14 -3.86
CA SER A 145 15.98 -5.09 -3.06
C SER A 145 15.05 -3.89 -2.87
N MET A 146 15.10 -3.26 -1.68
CA MET A 146 14.38 -2.01 -1.44
C MET A 146 14.94 -0.89 -2.33
N PRO A 147 14.08 0.01 -2.88
CA PRO A 147 14.56 1.22 -3.53
C PRO A 147 15.44 2.03 -2.57
N LYS A 148 16.65 2.43 -3.01
CA LYS A 148 17.51 3.31 -2.21
C LYS A 148 16.82 4.67 -2.05
N ILE A 149 16.42 4.99 -0.82
CA ILE A 149 15.93 6.32 -0.48
C ILE A 149 17.17 7.21 -0.41
N ARG A 150 17.26 8.22 -1.29
CA ARG A 150 18.20 9.32 -1.08
C ARG A 150 17.62 10.18 0.02
N ASP A 151 18.37 10.42 1.10
CA ASP A 151 17.96 11.34 2.14
C ASP A 151 17.64 12.69 1.51
N LYS A 152 16.36 13.05 1.50
CA LYS A 152 15.98 14.43 1.26
C LYS A 152 16.28 15.14 2.57
N ALA A 153 17.18 16.12 2.54
CA ALA A 153 17.35 17.04 3.66
C ALA A 153 15.95 17.52 4.09
N ILE A 154 15.66 17.47 5.38
CA ILE A 154 14.46 18.10 5.93
C ILE A 154 14.67 19.60 5.70
N ILE A 155 14.12 20.12 4.60
CA ILE A 155 13.99 21.56 4.42
C ILE A 155 12.94 21.96 5.46
N ARG A 156 13.39 22.49 6.59
CA ARG A 156 12.51 23.28 7.43
C ARG A 156 12.06 24.44 6.55
N LEU A 157 10.75 24.63 6.39
CA LEU A 157 10.27 25.98 6.09
C LEU A 157 10.68 26.80 7.31
N ASP A 158 11.69 27.65 7.15
CA ASP A 158 11.91 28.74 8.09
C ASP A 158 10.68 29.65 8.00
N ASP A 159 10.19 30.13 9.15
CA ASP A 159 8.91 30.84 9.31
C ASP A 159 8.84 32.23 8.60
N ASP A 160 9.73 32.52 7.65
CA ASP A 160 9.91 33.83 7.03
C ASP A 160 9.37 33.93 5.58
N GLU A 161 8.26 33.25 5.26
CA GLU A 161 7.42 33.59 4.09
C GLU A 161 5.99 34.00 4.52
N VAL A 162 5.89 34.78 5.60
CA VAL A 162 4.69 35.59 5.91
C VAL A 162 5.09 37.07 5.99
N SER A 163 5.70 37.58 4.94
CA SER A 163 5.66 39.00 4.63
C SER A 163 6.03 39.20 3.16
N ASP A 164 5.02 39.23 2.30
CA ASP A 164 4.87 40.37 1.40
C ASP A 164 3.38 40.58 1.13
N VAL A 165 2.96 41.80 1.45
CA VAL A 165 1.64 42.42 1.22
C VAL A 165 1.49 42.75 -0.26
#